data_AF-A0A2E9GZW1-F1
#
_entry.id   AF-A0A2E9GZW1-F1
#
_cell.length_a   1.000
_cell.length_b   1.000
_cell.length_c   1.000
_cell.angle_alpha   90.00
_cell.angle_beta   90.00
_cell.angle_gamma   90.00
#
_symmetry.space_group_name_H-M   'P 1'
#
loop_
_entity.id
_entity.type
_entity.pdbx_description
1 polymer ?
#
loop_
_entity_poly.entity_id
_entity_poly.type
_entity_poly.pdbx_seq_one_letter_code
_entity_poly.pdbx_strand_id
1 'polypeptide(L)'
;MKRKKHASKCIESAIVFAESKGWSIISGGKSSHCWGRMLCPFGARNKECRCGEFCLVSIWGTPKNHEQHARMLIKAVEKCQWRGQND
;
A
#
# COMPACT_ATOMS: atom_id res chain seq x y z
N MET A 1 -0.12 15.72 -6.64
CA MET A 1 1.33 15.84 -6.37
C MET A 1 2.03 14.60 -6.93
N LYS A 2 3.04 14.77 -7.79
CA LYS A 2 3.76 13.63 -8.41
C LYS A 2 4.57 12.90 -7.35
N ARG A 3 4.12 11.70 -6.98
CA ARG A 3 4.90 10.77 -6.15
C ARG A 3 6.28 10.56 -6.76
N LYS A 4 7.33 10.50 -5.92
CA LYS A 4 8.64 10.04 -6.38
C LYS A 4 8.47 8.60 -6.86
N LYS A 5 9.27 8.17 -7.85
CA LYS A 5 9.29 6.78 -8.31
C LYS A 5 10.14 5.93 -7.38
N HIS A 6 9.75 4.68 -7.15
CA HIS A 6 10.58 3.76 -6.37
C HIS A 6 11.75 3.30 -7.25
N ALA A 7 12.95 3.17 -6.67
CA ALA A 7 14.12 2.69 -7.42
C ALA A 7 13.95 1.24 -7.93
N SER A 8 12.96 0.50 -7.43
CA SER A 8 12.75 -0.92 -7.68
C SER A 8 11.48 -1.11 -8.50
N LYS A 9 11.63 -1.68 -9.70
CA LYS A 9 10.52 -1.90 -10.63
C LYS A 9 9.39 -2.73 -10.03
N CYS A 10 9.73 -3.78 -9.26
CA CYS A 10 8.73 -4.65 -8.63
C CYS A 10 7.84 -3.89 -7.64
N ILE A 11 8.43 -3.02 -6.81
CA ILE A 11 7.70 -2.20 -5.84
C ILE A 11 6.89 -1.13 -6.56
N GLU A 12 7.43 -0.52 -7.61
CA GLU A 12 6.70 0.44 -8.43
C GLU A 12 5.45 -0.19 -9.07
N SER A 13 5.57 -1.39 -9.65
CA SER A 13 4.40 -2.12 -10.18
C SER A 13 3.36 -2.40 -9.11
N ALA A 14 3.77 -2.76 -7.89
CA ALA A 14 2.85 -2.95 -6.77
C ALA A 14 2.13 -1.64 -6.38
N ILE A 15 2.83 -0.50 -6.42
CA ILE A 15 2.24 0.81 -6.13
C ILE A 15 1.24 1.21 -7.22
N VAL A 16 1.59 1.04 -8.50
CA VAL A 16 0.66 1.30 -9.63
C VAL A 16 -0.59 0.43 -9.51
N PHE A 17 -0.42 -0.84 -9.15
CA PHE A 17 -1.56 -1.74 -8.90
C PHE A 17 -2.44 -1.24 -7.74
N ALA A 18 -1.84 -0.77 -6.64
CA ALA A 18 -2.56 -0.19 -5.51
C ALA A 18 -3.35 1.06 -5.93
N GLU A 19 -2.74 1.98 -6.67
CA GLU A 19 -3.40 3.18 -7.21
C GLU A 19 -4.58 2.81 -8.12
N SER A 20 -4.41 1.81 -8.98
CA SER A 20 -5.49 1.30 -9.84
C SER A 20 -6.65 0.70 -9.04
N LYS A 21 -6.43 0.29 -7.79
CA LYS A 21 -7.47 -0.19 -6.85
C LYS A 21 -8.02 0.93 -5.96
N GLY A 22 -7.61 2.18 -6.19
CA GLY A 22 -8.06 3.36 -5.44
C GLY A 22 -7.25 3.64 -4.18
N TRP A 23 -6.15 2.93 -3.92
CA TRP A 23 -5.30 3.23 -2.77
C TRP A 23 -4.54 4.55 -2.96
N SER A 24 -4.45 5.32 -1.87
CA SER A 24 -3.75 6.60 -1.85
C SER A 24 -2.33 6.43 -1.33
N ILE A 25 -1.34 6.92 -2.07
CA ILE A 25 0.07 6.75 -1.71
C ILE A 25 0.61 8.07 -1.14
N ILE A 26 1.08 8.02 0.10
CA ILE A 26 1.73 9.14 0.78
C ILE A 26 3.23 8.92 0.78
N SER A 27 3.99 9.93 0.34
CA SER A 27 5.45 9.89 0.40
C SER A 27 5.93 9.95 1.86
N GLY A 28 6.91 9.14 2.23
CA GLY A 28 7.53 9.18 3.55
C GLY A 28 8.31 10.48 3.74
N GLY A 29 8.34 11.00 4.98
CA GLY A 29 9.15 12.16 5.33
C GLY A 29 10.66 11.89 5.26
N LYS A 30 11.48 12.93 5.49
CA LYS A 30 12.95 12.90 5.35
C LYS A 30 13.69 11.98 6.35
N SER A 31 13.01 11.42 7.34
CA SER A 31 13.64 10.60 8.38
C SER A 31 13.11 9.17 8.33
N SER A 32 14.05 8.22 8.26
CA SER A 32 13.90 6.81 8.64
C SER A 32 13.35 5.84 7.58
N HIS A 33 14.20 5.38 6.64
CA HIS A 33 14.08 4.13 5.81
C HIS A 33 12.76 3.84 5.06
N CYS A 34 11.73 4.66 5.23
CA CYS A 34 10.40 4.56 4.69
C CYS A 34 10.35 5.43 3.44
N TRP A 35 10.15 4.79 2.31
CA TRP A 35 9.93 5.47 1.04
C TRP A 35 8.54 6.11 1.00
N GLY A 36 7.54 5.42 1.56
CA GLY A 36 6.16 5.88 1.53
C GLY A 36 5.22 5.02 2.36
N ARG A 37 3.95 5.37 2.35
CA ARG A 37 2.86 4.57 2.94
C ARG A 37 1.70 4.55 1.95
N MET A 38 1.10 3.38 1.76
CA MET A 38 -0.18 3.27 1.05
C MET A 38 -1.31 3.26 2.06
N LEU A 39 -2.35 4.05 1.78
CA LEU A 39 -3.55 4.20 2.59
C LEU A 39 -4.76 3.64 1.85
N CYS A 40 -5.54 2.85 2.57
CA CYS A 40 -6.81 2.33 2.07
C CYS A 40 -7.82 3.48 1.89
N PRO A 41 -8.52 3.56 0.74
CA PRO A 41 -9.53 4.60 0.49
C PRO A 41 -10.81 4.40 1.31
N PHE A 42 -11.07 3.17 1.76
CA PHE A 42 -12.27 2.82 2.53
C PHE A 42 -12.09 2.93 4.05
N GLY A 43 -10.86 3.07 4.53
CA GLY A 43 -10.53 3.02 5.97
C GLY A 43 -11.17 4.14 6.79
N ALA A 44 -11.48 5.29 6.18
CA ALA A 44 -12.18 6.38 6.88
C ALA A 44 -13.71 6.19 6.95
N ARG A 45 -14.27 5.27 6.16
CA ARG A 45 -15.72 5.22 5.88
C ARG A 45 -16.40 3.94 6.35
N ASN A 46 -15.65 2.89 6.70
CA ASN A 46 -16.26 1.62 7.08
C ASN A 46 -15.54 0.96 8.27
N LYS A 47 -16.29 0.71 9.37
CA LYS A 47 -15.79 0.04 10.59
C LYS A 47 -15.55 -1.47 10.40
N GLU A 48 -16.11 -2.03 9.33
CA GLU A 48 -15.95 -3.44 8.95
C GLU A 48 -14.77 -3.69 8.00
N CYS A 49 -14.26 -2.62 7.37
CA CYS A 49 -12.86 -2.64 6.96
C CYS A 49 -12.06 -2.91 8.24
N ARG A 50 -11.06 -3.81 8.25
CA ARG A 50 -10.24 -4.11 9.45
C ARG A 50 -9.42 -2.89 9.89
N CYS A 51 -10.10 -1.84 10.33
CA CYS A 51 -9.64 -0.52 10.73
C CYS A 51 -9.04 -0.61 12.13
N GLY A 52 -7.92 -1.32 12.22
CA GLY A 52 -7.09 -1.40 13.42
C GLY A 52 -5.60 -1.31 13.08
N GLU A 53 -5.08 -2.27 12.28
CA GLU A 53 -3.62 -2.47 12.20
C GLU A 53 -3.03 -2.66 10.79
N PHE A 54 -3.83 -2.93 9.76
CA PHE A 54 -3.32 -3.36 8.43
C PHE A 54 -3.78 -2.51 7.22
N CYS A 55 -4.60 -1.47 7.42
CA CYS A 55 -5.12 -0.64 6.32
C CYS A 55 -4.14 0.46 5.86
N LEU A 56 -3.00 0.57 6.53
CA LEU A 56 -1.86 1.36 6.10
C LEU A 56 -0.67 0.41 5.92
N VAL A 57 0.00 0.48 4.77
CA VAL A 57 1.19 -0.35 4.54
C VAL A 57 2.38 0.56 4.26
N SER A 58 3.40 0.44 5.12
CA SER A 58 4.66 1.17 4.94
C SER A 58 5.48 0.52 3.82
N ILE A 59 5.89 1.34 2.87
CA ILE A 59 6.76 0.99 1.77
C ILE A 59 8.19 1.33 2.19
N TRP A 60 9.00 0.30 2.41
CA TRP A 60 10.41 0.44 2.76
C TRP A 60 11.24 0.67 1.49
N GLY A 61 12.20 1.59 1.56
CA GLY A 61 13.08 1.92 0.43
C GLY A 61 14.19 0.88 0.20
N THR A 62 14.65 0.21 1.26
CA THR A 62 15.75 -0.75 1.24
C THR A 62 15.36 -2.09 1.89
N PRO A 63 14.36 -2.82 1.37
CA PRO A 63 14.03 -4.15 1.86
C PRO A 63 15.11 -5.15 1.43
N LYS A 64 15.40 -6.14 2.28
CA LYS A 64 16.32 -7.25 1.97
C LYS A 64 15.90 -8.01 0.70
N ASN A 65 14.58 -8.13 0.46
CA ASN A 65 13.99 -8.75 -0.74
C ASN A 65 12.91 -7.85 -1.35
N HIS A 66 13.24 -7.14 -2.42
CA HIS A 66 12.33 -6.19 -3.09
C HIS A 66 11.09 -6.86 -3.70
N GLU A 67 11.24 -8.06 -4.28
CA GLU A 67 10.13 -8.80 -4.90
C GLU A 67 9.13 -9.33 -3.89
N GLN A 68 9.63 -9.84 -2.76
CA GLN A 68 8.77 -10.33 -1.69
C GLN A 68 8.01 -9.19 -1.02
N HIS A 69 8.69 -8.05 -0.81
CA HIS A 69 8.05 -6.83 -0.33
C HIS A 69 6.95 -6.34 -1.30
N ALA A 70 7.23 -6.31 -2.60
CA ALA A 70 6.22 -5.99 -3.61
C ALA A 70 5.01 -6.94 -3.59
N ARG A 71 5.25 -8.26 -3.47
CA ARG A 71 4.16 -9.25 -3.32
C ARG A 71 3.34 -9.03 -2.04
N MET A 72 3.98 -8.66 -0.93
CA MET A 72 3.27 -8.32 0.30
C MET A 72 2.35 -7.10 0.12
N LEU A 73 2.83 -6.06 -0.58
CA LEU A 73 2.02 -4.87 -0.90
C LEU A 73 0.81 -5.24 -1.76
N ILE A 74 1.02 -5.98 -2.85
CA ILE A 74 -0.07 -6.44 -3.73
C ILE A 74 -1.06 -7.28 -2.94
N LYS A 75 -0.59 -8.24 -2.14
CA LYS A 75 -1.44 -9.09 -1.32
C LYS A 75 -2.23 -8.29 -0.29
N ALA A 76 -1.69 -7.21 0.27
CA ALA A 76 -2.41 -6.32 1.17
C ALA A 76 -3.53 -5.57 0.42
N VAL A 77 -3.28 -5.11 -0.80
CA VAL A 77 -4.31 -4.51 -1.67
C VAL A 77 -5.40 -5.53 -2.02
N GLU A 78 -5.02 -6.74 -2.45
CA GLU A 78 -5.95 -7.81 -2.80
C GLU A 78 -6.78 -8.29 -1.60
N LYS A 79 -6.14 -8.44 -0.44
CA LYS A 79 -6.82 -8.80 0.82
C LYS A 79 -7.64 -7.67 1.39
N CYS A 80 -7.36 -6.42 1.03
CA CYS A 80 -8.23 -5.29 1.30
C CYS A 80 -9.41 -5.32 0.33
N GLN A 81 -10.16 -6.39 0.48
CA GLN A 81 -11.43 -6.62 -0.10
C GLN A 81 -12.43 -6.42 1.03
N TRP A 82 -12.86 -5.17 1.20
CA TRP A 82 -14.31 -5.01 1.18
C TRP A 82 -14.75 -5.46 -0.22
N ARG A 83 -14.88 -6.78 -0.41
CA ARG A 83 -15.86 -7.32 -1.35
C ARG A 83 -17.17 -6.86 -0.73
N GLY A 84 -17.87 -5.94 -1.37
CA GLY A 84 -19.29 -5.88 -1.10
C GLY A 84 -19.85 -7.29 -1.35
N GLN A 85 -20.39 -7.89 -0.29
CA GLN A 85 -21.36 -9.01 -0.27
C GLN A 85 -20.78 -10.43 -0.53
N ASN A 86 -21.32 -11.53 0.00
CA ASN A 86 -22.65 -11.79 0.58
C ASN A 86 -22.62 -13.09 1.44
N ASP A 87 -23.03 -13.04 2.70
CA ASP A 87 -23.95 -14.00 3.36
C ASP A 87 -24.64 -13.27 4.52
#